data_AF-A0AA41X2R8-F1
#
_entry.id   AF-A0AA41X2R8-F1
#
_cell.length_a   1.000
_cell.length_b   1.000
_cell.length_c   1.000
_cell.angle_alpha   90.00
_cell.angle_beta   90.00
_cell.angle_gamma   90.00
#
_symmetry.space_group_name_H-M   'P 1'
#
loop_
_entity.id
_entity.type
_entity.pdbx_description
1 polymer ?
#
loop_
_entity_poly.entity_id
_entity_poly.type
_entity_poly.pdbx_seq_one_letter_code
_entity_poly.pdbx_strand_id
1 'polypeptide(L)'
;MDSFAVSVSIGTKHATNKRYLGLYLGLYFAIFHVCMLLLGHATGSGLYQWIAPYASLLAALLLIFLGGKAIYGSYCDGPDKTPVNISHKLMLLVAFATSIDAIAAGFTLKLFDISVFAASSVIAIIVFLFSGLGTLIGAKSGTYLADKAEILGGIVLMLIGFKIFLV
;
A
#
# COMPACT_ATOMS: atom_id res chain seq x y z
N MET A 1 2.78 -2.66 3.95
CA MET A 1 1.48 -3.34 4.14
C MET A 1 0.57 -3.05 2.95
N ASP A 2 0.54 -1.80 2.51
CA ASP A 2 -0.31 -1.33 1.42
C ASP A 2 0.01 -1.97 0.06
N SER A 3 1.29 -2.14 -0.26
CA SER A 3 1.75 -2.88 -1.44
C SER A 3 1.25 -4.33 -1.48
N PHE A 4 1.20 -5.01 -0.33
CA PHE A 4 0.64 -6.37 -0.24
C PHE A 4 -0.86 -6.38 -0.50
N ALA A 5 -1.63 -5.47 0.13
CA ALA A 5 -3.07 -5.39 -0.06
C ALA A 5 -3.45 -5.07 -1.52
N VAL A 6 -2.74 -4.13 -2.15
CA VAL A 6 -2.92 -3.80 -3.56
C VAL A 6 -2.52 -4.96 -4.46
N SER A 7 -1.44 -5.69 -4.16
CA SER A 7 -1.07 -6.91 -4.89
C SER A 7 -2.14 -8.00 -4.80
N VAL A 8 -2.74 -8.21 -3.63
CA VAL A 8 -3.86 -9.16 -3.47
C VAL A 8 -5.06 -8.71 -4.31
N SER A 9 -5.46 -7.43 -4.22
CA SER A 9 -6.58 -6.87 -4.97
C SER A 9 -6.37 -6.92 -6.49
N ILE A 10 -5.16 -6.65 -6.98
CA ILE A 10 -4.85 -6.77 -8.41
C ILE A 10 -4.77 -8.25 -8.82
N GLY A 11 -4.30 -9.13 -7.93
CA GLY A 11 -4.22 -10.56 -8.15
C GLY A 11 -5.58 -11.26 -8.28
N THR A 12 -6.64 -10.77 -7.62
CA THR A 12 -8.00 -11.34 -7.76
C THR A 12 -8.62 -11.04 -9.13
N LYS A 13 -8.12 -10.03 -9.86
CA LYS A 13 -8.61 -9.67 -11.20
C LYS A 13 -8.09 -10.66 -12.24
N HIS A 14 -8.84 -10.80 -13.35
CA HIS A 14 -8.57 -11.79 -14.39
C HIS A 14 -7.31 -11.44 -15.20
N ALA A 15 -6.13 -11.69 -14.64
CA ALA A 15 -4.86 -11.53 -15.33
C ALA A 15 -4.47 -12.83 -16.05
N THR A 16 -4.16 -12.73 -17.34
CA THR A 16 -3.76 -13.83 -18.22
C THR A 16 -2.46 -14.51 -17.78
N ASN A 17 -1.57 -13.81 -17.07
CA ASN A 17 -0.29 -14.37 -16.62
C ASN A 17 0.09 -13.93 -15.19
N LYS A 18 -0.50 -14.61 -14.21
CA LYS A 18 -0.46 -14.27 -12.76
C LYS A 18 0.95 -14.22 -12.14
N ARG A 19 1.87 -15.09 -12.59
CA ARG A 19 3.26 -15.12 -12.09
C ARG A 19 4.07 -13.92 -12.58
N TYR A 20 3.93 -13.60 -13.87
CA TYR A 20 4.58 -12.45 -14.47
C TYR A 20 4.09 -11.17 -13.78
N LEU A 21 2.78 -11.02 -13.62
CA LEU A 21 2.17 -9.90 -12.91
C LEU A 21 2.75 -9.69 -11.49
N GLY A 22 2.86 -10.75 -10.70
CA GLY A 22 3.42 -10.65 -9.34
C GLY A 22 4.88 -10.21 -9.34
N LEU A 23 5.65 -10.63 -10.33
CA LEU A 23 7.06 -10.24 -10.49
C LEU A 23 7.18 -8.75 -10.87
N TYR A 24 6.35 -8.25 -11.79
CA TYR A 24 6.33 -6.82 -12.11
C TYR A 24 5.87 -5.97 -10.92
N LEU A 25 4.73 -6.31 -10.30
CA LEU A 25 4.23 -5.56 -9.15
C LEU A 25 5.25 -5.52 -8.02
N GLY A 26 5.87 -6.67 -7.69
CA GLY A 26 6.93 -6.73 -6.68
C GLY A 26 8.10 -5.83 -7.03
N LEU A 27 8.54 -5.81 -8.29
CA LEU A 27 9.66 -4.97 -8.73
C LEU A 27 9.32 -3.48 -8.65
N TYR A 28 8.14 -3.07 -9.15
CA TYR A 28 7.67 -1.69 -9.07
C TYR A 28 7.56 -1.22 -7.62
N PHE A 29 6.92 -2.01 -6.75
CA PHE A 29 6.78 -1.64 -5.34
C PHE A 29 8.13 -1.59 -4.62
N ALA A 30 9.02 -2.55 -4.82
CA ALA A 30 10.33 -2.54 -4.19
C ALA A 30 11.16 -1.32 -4.59
N ILE A 31 11.21 -0.98 -5.88
CA ILE A 31 11.95 0.19 -6.38
C ILE A 31 11.39 1.48 -5.80
N PHE A 32 10.06 1.67 -5.83
CA PHE A 32 9.44 2.88 -5.32
C PHE A 32 9.58 3.01 -3.80
N HIS A 33 9.43 1.93 -3.03
CA HIS A 33 9.63 1.96 -1.59
C HIS A 33 11.07 2.30 -1.21
N VAL A 34 12.07 1.72 -1.90
CA VAL A 34 13.48 2.07 -1.66
C VAL A 34 13.75 3.53 -2.00
N CYS A 35 13.26 4.00 -3.14
CA CYS A 35 13.42 5.39 -3.56
C CYS A 35 12.82 6.36 -2.52
N MET A 36 11.59 6.10 -2.08
CA MET A 36 10.90 6.91 -1.08
C MET A 36 11.55 6.85 0.30
N LEU A 37 12.09 5.69 0.71
CA LEU A 37 12.83 5.55 1.96
C LEU A 37 14.11 6.39 1.96
N LEU A 38 14.85 6.36 0.84
CA LEU A 38 16.07 7.14 0.65
C LEU A 38 15.75 8.64 0.60
N LEU A 39 14.68 9.03 -0.10
CA LEU A 39 14.19 10.41 -0.12
C LEU A 39 13.81 10.88 1.28
N GLY A 40 13.02 10.11 2.02
CA GLY A 40 12.67 10.42 3.41
C GLY A 40 13.92 10.61 4.29
N HIS A 41 14.88 9.70 4.20
CA HIS A 41 16.13 9.83 4.93
C HIS A 41 16.95 11.08 4.53
N ALA A 42 17.03 11.39 3.23
CA ALA A 42 17.80 12.51 2.70
C ALA A 42 17.19 13.88 3.08
N THR A 43 15.87 13.99 3.08
CA THR A 43 15.17 15.28 3.23
C THR A 43 15.24 15.86 4.66
N GLY A 44 15.67 15.06 5.65
CA GLY A 44 16.04 15.54 6.99
C GLY A 44 14.87 15.97 7.88
N SER A 45 15.20 16.31 9.13
CA SER A 45 14.23 16.59 10.21
C SER A 45 13.45 17.90 10.08
N GLY A 46 13.83 18.79 9.15
CA GLY A 46 13.20 20.10 8.97
C GLY A 46 11.74 20.01 8.50
N LEU A 47 11.41 19.06 7.62
CA LEU A 47 10.04 18.87 7.12
C LEU A 47 9.10 18.23 8.15
N TYR A 48 9.65 17.39 9.04
CA TYR A 48 8.88 16.73 10.09
C TYR A 48 8.22 17.73 11.05
N GLN A 49 8.94 18.80 11.43
CA GLN A 49 8.42 19.81 12.36
C GLN A 49 7.20 20.57 11.82
N TRP A 50 7.12 20.76 10.49
CA TRP A 50 5.99 21.43 9.84
C TRP A 50 4.79 20.52 9.62
N ILE A 51 5.04 19.23 9.40
CA ILE A 51 4.00 18.23 9.08
C ILE A 51 3.43 17.57 10.34
N ALA A 52 4.23 17.35 11.38
CA ALA A 52 3.85 16.63 12.59
C ALA A 52 2.54 17.10 13.25
N PRO A 53 2.23 18.41 13.35
CA PRO A 53 0.98 18.88 13.97
C PRO A 53 -0.29 18.45 13.21
N TYR A 54 -0.18 18.31 11.89
CA TYR A 54 -1.31 17.98 11.01
C TYR A 54 -1.34 16.50 10.63
N ALA A 55 -0.27 15.76 10.88
CA ALA A 55 -0.10 14.38 10.44
C ALA A 55 -1.17 13.44 11.00
N SER A 56 -1.51 13.54 12.30
CA SER A 56 -2.54 12.70 12.94
C SER A 56 -3.93 12.97 12.37
N LEU A 57 -4.31 14.24 12.23
CA LEU A 57 -5.59 14.65 11.66
C LEU A 57 -5.74 14.21 10.20
N LEU A 58 -4.70 14.43 9.37
CA LEU A 58 -4.70 14.01 7.97
C LEU A 58 -4.76 12.48 7.84
N ALA A 59 -3.99 11.74 8.65
CA ALA A 59 -4.00 10.29 8.65
C ALA A 59 -5.40 9.76 9.04
N ALA A 60 -6.02 10.29 10.10
CA ALA A 60 -7.34 9.88 10.53
C ALA A 60 -8.41 10.11 9.45
N LEU A 61 -8.44 11.31 8.86
CA LEU A 61 -9.43 11.66 7.82
C LEU A 61 -9.26 10.78 6.58
N LEU A 62 -8.01 10.56 6.16
CA LEU A 62 -7.69 9.73 5.00
C LEU A 62 -8.05 8.25 5.24
N LEU A 63 -7.80 7.71 6.43
CA LEU A 63 -8.19 6.35 6.81
C LEU A 63 -9.71 6.15 6.87
N ILE A 64 -10.44 7.09 7.46
CA ILE A 64 -11.90 7.04 7.51
C ILE A 64 -12.47 7.12 6.08
N PHE A 65 -11.94 8.02 5.26
CA PHE A 65 -12.38 8.18 3.86
C PHE A 65 -12.11 6.92 3.01
N LEU A 66 -10.89 6.36 3.08
CA LEU A 66 -10.53 5.13 2.38
C LEU A 66 -11.35 3.93 2.87
N GLY A 67 -11.54 3.81 4.18
CA GLY A 67 -12.35 2.74 4.77
C GLY A 67 -13.82 2.82 4.32
N GLY A 68 -14.39 4.03 4.32
CA GLY A 68 -15.74 4.27 3.81
C GLY A 68 -15.86 3.98 2.31
N LYS A 69 -14.88 4.40 1.50
CA LYS A 69 -14.85 4.12 0.06
C LYS A 69 -14.77 2.62 -0.24
N ALA A 70 -13.97 1.86 0.53
CA ALA A 70 -13.88 0.41 0.37
C ALA A 70 -15.22 -0.29 0.63
N ILE A 71 -15.91 0.10 1.70
CA ILE A 71 -17.25 -0.44 2.01
C ILE A 71 -18.27 -0.05 0.95
N TYR A 72 -18.25 1.22 0.51
CA TYR A 72 -19.15 1.71 -0.53
C TYR A 72 -18.94 0.97 -1.86
N GLY A 73 -17.69 0.76 -2.27
CA GLY A 73 -17.34 0.00 -3.48
C GLY A 73 -17.86 -1.43 -3.45
N SER A 74 -17.64 -2.15 -2.34
CA SER A 74 -18.15 -3.53 -2.21
C SER A 74 -19.69 -3.63 -2.20
N TYR A 75 -20.41 -2.58 -1.81
CA TYR A 75 -21.89 -2.59 -1.74
C TYR A 75 -22.55 -2.08 -3.04
N CYS A 76 -21.96 -1.08 -3.71
CA CYS A 76 -22.54 -0.43 -4.88
C CYS A 76 -22.08 -1.01 -6.23
N ASP A 77 -20.83 -1.44 -6.36
CA ASP A 77 -20.31 -1.89 -7.66
C ASP A 77 -20.65 -3.37 -7.95
N GLY A 78 -21.23 -4.09 -6.98
CA GLY A 78 -21.45 -5.54 -7.08
C GLY A 78 -20.13 -6.28 -7.40
N PRO A 79 -20.16 -7.58 -7.77
CA PRO A 79 -18.96 -8.25 -8.25
C PRO A 79 -18.58 -7.65 -9.60
N ASP A 80 -17.80 -6.58 -9.58
CA ASP A 80 -17.50 -5.79 -10.76
C ASP A 80 -16.57 -6.60 -11.68
N LYS A 81 -17.19 -7.18 -12.72
CA LYS A 81 -16.60 -8.12 -13.70
C LYS A 81 -15.76 -7.42 -14.76
N THR A 82 -15.38 -6.16 -14.56
CA THR A 82 -14.58 -5.44 -15.55
C THR A 82 -13.10 -5.84 -15.42
N PRO A 83 -12.50 -6.41 -16.47
CA PRO A 83 -11.08 -6.71 -16.43
C PRO A 83 -10.32 -5.39 -16.34
N VAL A 84 -9.69 -5.12 -15.19
CA VAL A 84 -8.76 -4.00 -15.08
C VAL A 84 -7.58 -4.30 -15.98
N ASN A 85 -7.41 -3.46 -17.00
CA ASN A 85 -6.28 -3.57 -17.89
C ASN A 85 -5.02 -3.16 -17.12
N ILE A 86 -4.23 -4.16 -16.72
CA ILE A 86 -3.03 -3.95 -15.91
C ILE A 86 -1.92 -3.41 -16.82
N SER A 87 -2.00 -2.11 -17.10
CA SER A 87 -0.99 -1.37 -17.84
C SER A 87 0.19 -0.99 -16.95
N HIS A 88 1.37 -0.79 -17.54
CA HIS A 88 2.52 -0.16 -16.87
C HIS A 88 2.17 1.18 -16.22
N LYS A 89 1.23 1.94 -16.80
CA LYS A 89 0.72 3.18 -16.19
C LYS A 89 0.03 2.94 -14.86
N LEU A 90 -0.81 1.90 -14.77
CA LEU A 90 -1.48 1.53 -13.53
C LEU A 90 -0.47 1.07 -12.49
N MET A 91 0.47 0.21 -12.87
CA MET A 91 1.54 -0.27 -11.97
C MET A 91 2.37 0.88 -11.39
N LEU A 92 2.76 1.85 -12.22
CA LEU A 92 3.46 3.06 -11.78
C LEU A 92 2.61 3.90 -10.82
N LEU A 93 1.34 4.12 -11.16
CA LEU A 93 0.42 4.90 -10.34
C LEU A 93 0.24 4.27 -8.94
N VAL A 94 -0.06 2.97 -8.88
CA VAL A 94 -0.27 2.29 -7.59
C VAL A 94 1.03 2.17 -6.81
N ALA A 95 2.17 1.97 -7.47
CA ALA A 95 3.46 1.94 -6.80
C ALA A 95 3.82 3.29 -6.21
N PHE A 96 3.61 4.37 -6.94
CA PHE A 96 3.79 5.71 -6.39
C PHE A 96 2.85 5.96 -5.20
N ALA A 97 1.54 5.72 -5.37
CA ALA A 97 0.55 5.98 -4.35
C ALA A 97 0.79 5.21 -3.03
N THR A 98 1.17 3.93 -3.14
CA THR A 98 1.44 3.06 -1.97
C THR A 98 2.81 3.25 -1.35
N SER A 99 3.67 4.10 -1.89
CA SER A 99 5.04 4.32 -1.37
C SER A 99 5.18 5.67 -0.66
N ILE A 100 4.14 6.51 -0.66
CA ILE A 100 4.18 7.83 -0.01
C ILE A 100 4.36 7.69 1.51
N ASP A 101 3.80 6.64 2.10
CA ASP A 101 3.96 6.29 3.51
C ASP A 101 5.41 5.94 3.88
N ALA A 102 6.18 5.34 2.95
CA ALA A 102 7.57 4.97 3.16
C ALA A 102 8.51 6.17 3.37
N ILE A 103 8.10 7.38 2.93
CA ILE A 103 8.83 8.62 3.23
C ILE A 103 8.90 8.85 4.74
N ALA A 104 7.79 8.63 5.45
CA ALA A 104 7.73 8.79 6.90
C ALA A 104 8.63 7.76 7.63
N ALA A 105 8.67 6.53 7.12
CA ALA A 105 9.60 5.51 7.62
C ALA A 105 11.07 5.92 7.37
N GLY A 106 11.38 6.52 6.22
CA GLY A 106 12.70 7.07 5.90
C GLY A 106 13.16 8.17 6.87
N PHE A 107 12.27 9.08 7.28
CA PHE A 107 12.57 10.06 8.33
C PHE A 107 12.88 9.39 9.67
N THR A 108 12.08 8.39 10.03
CA THR A 108 12.22 7.68 11.31
C THR A 108 13.53 6.90 11.35
N LEU A 109 13.95 6.31 10.23
CA LEU A 109 15.23 5.61 10.09
C LEU A 109 16.44 6.48 10.41
N LYS A 110 16.37 7.79 10.15
CA LYS A 110 17.44 8.74 10.49
C LYS A 110 17.61 8.95 12.00
N LEU A 111 16.56 8.66 12.78
CA LEU A 111 16.62 8.69 14.24
C LEU A 111 17.28 7.44 14.82
N PHE A 112 17.38 6.38 14.02
CA PHE A 112 18.08 5.15 14.39
C PHE A 112 19.49 5.14 13.79
N ASP A 113 20.47 4.63 14.53
CA ASP A 113 21.86 4.50 14.05
C ASP A 113 22.04 3.26 13.17
N ILE A 114 21.13 3.08 12.21
CA ILE A 114 21.08 1.93 11.30
C ILE A 114 21.43 2.43 9.90
N SER A 115 22.25 1.66 9.19
CA SER A 115 22.59 2.01 7.81
C SER A 115 21.35 1.95 6.91
N VAL A 116 21.04 3.08 6.28
CA VAL A 116 19.87 3.23 5.41
C VAL A 116 19.89 2.24 4.26
N PHE A 117 21.07 1.97 3.72
CA PHE A 117 21.26 0.99 2.65
C PHE A 117 20.93 -0.44 3.09
N ALA A 118 21.26 -0.83 4.32
CA ALA A 118 20.88 -2.15 4.83
C ALA A 118 19.37 -2.22 5.06
N ALA A 119 18.80 -1.20 5.70
CA ALA A 119 17.36 -1.13 5.93
C ALA A 119 16.55 -1.14 4.63
N SER A 120 16.95 -0.34 3.63
CA SER A 120 16.30 -0.28 2.33
C SER A 120 16.39 -1.60 1.58
N SER A 121 17.52 -2.31 1.68
CA SER A 121 17.69 -3.62 1.05
C SER A 121 16.76 -4.67 1.63
N VAL A 122 16.63 -4.71 2.95
CA VAL A 122 15.71 -5.63 3.64
C VAL A 122 14.26 -5.31 3.27
N ILE A 123 13.88 -4.03 3.30
CA ILE A 123 12.54 -3.58 2.91
C ILE A 123 12.23 -3.96 1.45
N ALA A 124 13.18 -3.76 0.53
CA ALA A 124 13.01 -4.13 -0.88
C ALA A 124 12.69 -5.62 -1.05
N ILE A 125 13.44 -6.49 -0.37
CA ILE A 125 13.25 -7.94 -0.42
C ILE A 125 11.88 -8.33 0.14
N ILE A 126 11.52 -7.79 1.31
CA ILE A 126 10.23 -8.07 1.94
C ILE A 126 9.08 -7.61 1.05
N VAL A 127 9.14 -6.37 0.54
CA VAL A 127 8.10 -5.81 -0.34
C VAL A 127 7.98 -6.64 -1.61
N PHE A 128 9.09 -7.02 -2.24
CA PHE A 128 9.09 -7.85 -3.44
C PHE A 128 8.43 -9.22 -3.19
N LEU A 129 8.84 -9.91 -2.12
CA LEU A 129 8.31 -11.22 -1.74
C LEU A 129 6.83 -11.15 -1.38
N PHE A 130 6.43 -10.22 -0.51
CA PHE A 130 5.04 -10.07 -0.10
C PHE A 130 4.16 -9.69 -1.29
N SER A 131 4.58 -8.77 -2.15
CA SER A 131 3.78 -8.37 -3.33
C SER A 131 3.59 -9.53 -4.31
N GLY A 132 4.64 -10.33 -4.54
CA GLY A 132 4.55 -11.55 -5.34
C GLY A 132 3.60 -12.57 -4.73
N LEU A 133 3.73 -12.85 -3.42
CA LEU A 133 2.84 -13.76 -2.69
C LEU A 133 1.40 -13.25 -2.66
N GLY A 134 1.20 -11.95 -2.42
CA GLY A 134 -0.11 -11.31 -2.41
C GLY A 134 -0.82 -11.48 -3.74
N THR A 135 -0.10 -11.28 -4.86
CA THR A 135 -0.65 -11.50 -6.20
C THR A 135 -1.09 -12.94 -6.41
N LEU A 136 -0.31 -13.92 -5.93
CA LEU A 136 -0.66 -15.36 -6.00
C LEU A 136 -1.85 -15.72 -5.10
N ILE A 137 -1.92 -15.14 -3.90
CA ILE A 137 -3.01 -15.35 -2.95
C ILE A 137 -4.31 -14.75 -3.50
N GLY A 138 -4.26 -13.53 -4.03
CA GLY A 138 -5.39 -12.90 -4.71
C GLY A 138 -5.88 -13.73 -5.89
N ALA A 139 -4.93 -14.21 -6.69
CA ALA A 139 -5.24 -15.06 -7.84
C ALA A 139 -5.88 -16.42 -7.51
N LYS A 140 -5.71 -16.91 -6.27
CA LYS A 140 -6.34 -18.14 -5.76
C LYS A 140 -7.64 -17.87 -5.00
N SER A 141 -7.77 -16.72 -4.36
CA SER A 141 -8.92 -16.40 -3.49
C SER A 141 -10.22 -16.15 -4.26
N GLY A 142 -10.13 -15.91 -5.58
CA GLY A 142 -11.28 -15.62 -6.42
C GLY A 142 -11.99 -14.32 -6.00
N THR A 143 -13.13 -14.04 -6.63
CA THR A 143 -13.90 -12.81 -6.36
C THR A 143 -14.77 -12.92 -5.10
N TYR A 144 -15.18 -14.13 -4.70
CA TYR A 144 -16.09 -14.30 -3.55
C TYR A 144 -15.50 -13.88 -2.20
N LEU A 145 -14.19 -14.12 -2.00
CA LEU A 145 -13.52 -13.72 -0.77
C LEU A 145 -13.07 -12.26 -0.80
N ALA A 146 -12.99 -11.66 -2.00
CA ALA A 146 -12.54 -10.29 -2.18
C ALA A 146 -13.52 -9.29 -1.55
N ASP A 147 -14.82 -9.42 -1.84
CA ASP A 147 -15.85 -8.49 -1.33
C ASP A 147 -15.91 -8.51 0.21
N LYS A 148 -15.82 -9.70 0.81
CA LYS A 148 -15.81 -9.85 2.28
C LYS A 148 -14.54 -9.30 2.91
N ALA A 149 -13.38 -9.49 2.28
CA ALA A 149 -12.11 -8.98 2.76
C ALA A 149 -12.03 -7.45 2.64
N GLU A 150 -12.61 -6.87 1.60
CA GLU A 150 -12.65 -5.43 1.38
C GLU A 150 -13.54 -4.71 2.40
N ILE A 151 -14.73 -5.26 2.70
CA ILE A 151 -15.61 -4.74 3.76
C ILE A 151 -14.91 -4.80 5.12
N LEU A 152 -14.31 -5.94 5.47
CA LEU A 152 -13.63 -6.11 6.76
C LEU A 152 -12.42 -5.18 6.87
N GLY A 153 -11.64 -5.04 5.80
CA GLY A 153 -10.53 -4.09 5.71
C GLY A 153 -11.02 -2.65 5.90
N GLY A 154 -12.12 -2.27 5.25
CA GLY A 154 -12.72 -0.94 5.39
C GLY A 154 -13.18 -0.61 6.81
N ILE A 155 -13.78 -1.59 7.51
CA ILE A 155 -14.19 -1.44 8.92
C ILE A 155 -12.95 -1.23 9.80
N VAL A 156 -11.92 -2.06 9.65
CA VAL A 156 -10.67 -1.95 10.42
C VAL A 156 -9.99 -0.59 10.16
N LEU A 157 -9.96 -0.13 8.92
CA LEU A 157 -9.42 1.19 8.54
C LEU A 157 -10.15 2.33 9.25
N MET A 158 -11.49 2.31 9.26
CA MET A 158 -12.28 3.33 9.98
C MET A 158 -11.99 3.29 11.48
N LEU A 159 -11.93 2.11 12.09
CA LEU A 159 -11.63 1.97 13.53
C LEU A 159 -10.24 2.50 13.89
N ILE A 160 -9.22 2.23 13.06
CA ILE A 160 -7.87 2.78 13.25
C ILE A 160 -7.89 4.31 13.06
N GLY A 161 -8.59 4.82 12.05
CA GLY A 161 -8.75 6.25 11.82
C GLY A 161 -9.39 6.98 13.00
N PHE A 162 -10.47 6.43 13.57
CA PHE A 162 -11.08 6.96 14.79
C PHE A 162 -10.14 6.93 16.00
N LYS A 163 -9.34 5.87 16.15
CA LYS A 163 -8.35 5.79 17.22
C LYS A 163 -7.28 6.88 17.09
N ILE A 164 -6.78 7.13 15.88
CA ILE A 164 -5.77 8.18 15.62
C ILE A 164 -6.37 9.59 15.79
N PHE A 165 -7.66 9.78 15.51
CA PHE A 165 -8.32 11.06 15.75
C PHE A 165 -8.49 11.39 17.24
N LEU A 166 -8.66 10.37 18.08
CA LEU A 166 -8.96 10.52 19.51
C LEU A 166 -7.69 10.61 20.38
N VAL A 167 -6.54 10.18 19.86
CA VAL A 167 -5.21 10.22 20.50
C VAL A 167 -4.45 11.46 20.06
#